data_AF-A0A6A8LUY6-F1
#
_entry.id   AF-A0A6A8LUY6-F1
#
_cell.length_a   1.000
_cell.length_b   1.000
_cell.length_c   1.000
_cell.angle_alpha   90.00
_cell.angle_beta   90.00
_cell.angle_gamma   90.00
#
_symmetry.space_group_name_H-M   'P 1'
#
loop_
_entity.id
_entity.type
_entity.pdbx_description
1 polymer ?
#
loop_
_entity_poly.entity_id
_entity_poly.type
_entity_poly.pdbx_seq_one_letter_code
_entity_poly.pdbx_strand_id
1 'polypeptide(L)'
;MDKKKTKFLEDDNGHLIPTSHSVTKVLMNPPFERKYGCIDIIYNVLSNCPNGILAAFILPDHKLEKEKKSVVRKIFKHNQLIEIIKLPEATFSEGVSTSIFVFETGKPQNNEEIFTCYIDYDGLETVKNQGRQDIKDRWGSIEDYWIRVIKKKSGDDSIRWVKPDLQKMTGLSYPMPEKPLILSEEDFIRTLMDFQMYKQNIDYKHFKEKISNVVLYSGKVSSDESSVYIKLTKGDTGND
;
A
#
# COMPACT_ATOMS: atom_id res chain seq x y z
N MET A 1 -41.42 -28.66 0.13
CA MET A 1 -40.25 -27.77 0.31
C MET A 1 -40.67 -26.36 -0.07
N ASP A 2 -40.98 -25.52 0.91
CA ASP A 2 -41.31 -24.13 0.66
C ASP A 2 -40.05 -23.36 0.22
N LYS A 3 -40.04 -22.93 -1.04
CA LYS A 3 -39.10 -21.90 -1.50
C LYS A 3 -39.49 -20.60 -0.78
N LYS A 4 -38.81 -20.25 0.31
CA LYS A 4 -38.89 -18.91 0.91
C LYS A 4 -38.53 -17.90 -0.18
N LYS A 5 -39.53 -17.23 -0.76
CA LYS A 5 -39.32 -16.11 -1.67
C LYS A 5 -38.62 -15.00 -0.89
N THR A 6 -37.37 -14.73 -1.23
CA THR A 6 -36.63 -13.55 -0.76
C THR A 6 -37.50 -12.32 -1.07
N LYS A 7 -38.01 -11.64 -0.05
CA LYS A 7 -38.68 -10.34 -0.22
C LYS A 7 -37.59 -9.32 -0.53
N PHE A 8 -37.88 -8.34 -1.37
CA PHE A 8 -36.99 -7.22 -1.68
C PHE A 8 -37.72 -5.91 -1.37
N LEU A 9 -37.03 -4.91 -0.82
CA LEU A 9 -37.46 -3.51 -0.78
C LEU A 9 -36.83 -2.77 -1.96
N GLU A 10 -37.41 -1.67 -2.38
CA GLU A 10 -36.86 -0.81 -3.42
C GLU A 10 -36.43 0.50 -2.74
N ASP A 11 -35.18 0.92 -2.94
CA ASP A 11 -34.71 2.22 -2.44
C ASP A 11 -35.27 3.38 -3.29
N ASP A 12 -35.05 4.62 -2.84
CA ASP A 12 -35.53 5.83 -3.55
C ASP A 12 -34.98 5.97 -4.98
N ASN A 13 -34.00 5.15 -5.37
CA ASN A 13 -33.37 5.11 -6.69
C ASN A 13 -33.76 3.88 -7.52
N GLY A 14 -34.67 3.02 -7.04
CA GLY A 14 -35.12 1.83 -7.76
C GLY A 14 -34.29 0.56 -7.51
N HIS A 15 -33.38 0.54 -6.52
CA HIS A 15 -32.55 -0.63 -6.25
C HIS A 15 -33.23 -1.63 -5.32
N LEU A 16 -33.21 -2.91 -5.71
CA LEU A 16 -33.76 -4.02 -4.93
C LEU A 16 -32.84 -4.42 -3.76
N ILE A 17 -33.31 -4.23 -2.54
CA ILE A 17 -32.67 -4.59 -1.27
C ILE A 17 -33.27 -5.91 -0.77
N PRO A 18 -32.52 -7.02 -0.67
CA PRO A 18 -33.03 -8.27 -0.10
C PRO A 18 -33.42 -8.07 1.37
N THR A 19 -34.68 -8.36 1.74
CA THR A 19 -35.21 -8.17 3.10
C THR A 19 -35.42 -9.44 3.89
N SER A 20 -35.24 -10.61 3.28
CA SER A 20 -35.43 -11.87 4.00
C SER A 20 -34.25 -12.25 4.89
N HIS A 21 -33.08 -11.61 4.76
CA HIS A 21 -31.90 -11.87 5.57
C HIS A 21 -31.16 -10.56 5.84
N SER A 22 -31.10 -10.14 7.10
CA SER A 22 -30.31 -8.98 7.52
C SER A 22 -28.82 -9.25 7.36
N VAL A 23 -28.07 -8.24 6.92
CA VAL A 23 -26.61 -8.30 6.85
C VAL A 23 -26.04 -8.44 8.26
N THR A 24 -25.20 -9.45 8.48
CA THR A 24 -24.55 -9.73 9.78
C THR A 24 -23.06 -9.39 9.80
N LYS A 25 -22.42 -9.39 8.64
CA LYS A 25 -21.03 -8.99 8.41
C LYS A 25 -20.87 -8.55 6.96
N VAL A 26 -19.88 -7.69 6.70
CA VAL A 26 -19.45 -7.34 5.34
C VAL A 26 -17.97 -7.60 5.18
N LEU A 27 -17.58 -8.22 4.07
CA LEU A 27 -16.21 -8.34 3.60
C LEU A 27 -16.20 -7.94 2.12
N MET A 28 -15.46 -6.89 1.75
CA MET A 28 -15.51 -6.36 0.39
C MET A 28 -14.17 -5.82 -0.08
N ASN A 29 -13.85 -6.06 -1.35
CA ASN A 29 -12.74 -5.42 -2.07
C ASN A 29 -13.32 -4.53 -3.18
N PRO A 30 -13.79 -3.30 -2.87
CA PRO A 30 -14.37 -2.42 -3.87
C PRO A 30 -13.31 -1.98 -4.91
N PRO A 31 -13.73 -1.59 -6.13
CA PRO A 31 -12.82 -1.05 -7.13
C PRO A 31 -12.10 0.20 -6.57
N PHE A 32 -10.80 0.35 -6.84
CA PHE A 32 -10.00 1.42 -6.21
C PHE A 32 -10.16 2.77 -6.90
N GLU A 33 -10.51 2.79 -8.18
CA GLU A 33 -10.59 3.99 -9.00
C GLU A 33 -11.77 4.87 -8.62
N ARG A 34 -11.57 6.18 -8.68
CA ARG A 34 -12.64 7.16 -8.43
C ARG A 34 -13.79 7.06 -9.42
N LYS A 35 -13.51 6.65 -10.67
CA LYS A 35 -14.52 6.52 -11.73
C LYS A 35 -15.68 5.60 -11.33
N TYR A 36 -15.41 4.59 -10.50
CA TYR A 36 -16.40 3.60 -10.09
C TYR A 36 -17.02 3.89 -8.72
N GLY A 37 -16.80 5.09 -8.17
CA GLY A 37 -17.49 5.51 -6.94
C GLY A 37 -17.12 4.69 -5.71
N CYS A 38 -15.86 4.26 -5.57
CA CYS A 38 -15.40 3.44 -4.43
C CYS A 38 -15.93 3.91 -3.06
N ILE A 39 -15.83 5.22 -2.79
CA ILE A 39 -16.30 5.79 -1.51
C ILE A 39 -17.82 5.78 -1.39
N ASP A 40 -18.53 5.93 -2.49
CA ASP A 40 -20.00 5.90 -2.53
C ASP A 40 -20.49 4.48 -2.27
N ILE A 41 -19.78 3.46 -2.76
CA ILE A 41 -20.05 2.05 -2.43
C ILE A 41 -19.88 1.82 -0.93
N ILE A 42 -18.77 2.28 -0.33
CA ILE A 42 -18.52 2.15 1.11
C ILE A 42 -19.62 2.83 1.91
N TYR A 43 -19.95 4.08 1.55
CA TYR A 43 -21.02 4.83 2.19
C TYR A 43 -22.36 4.09 2.09
N ASN A 44 -22.73 3.62 0.90
CA ASN A 44 -23.97 2.89 0.68
C ASN A 44 -24.06 1.61 1.51
N VAL A 45 -22.99 0.82 1.55
CA VAL A 45 -22.92 -0.41 2.34
C VAL A 45 -23.10 -0.09 3.82
N LEU A 46 -22.33 0.87 4.36
CA LEU A 46 -22.40 1.23 5.77
C LEU A 46 -23.75 1.83 6.16
N SER A 47 -24.38 2.61 5.28
CA SER A 47 -25.70 3.21 5.50
C SER A 47 -26.86 2.22 5.48
N ASN A 48 -26.71 1.07 4.82
CA ASN A 48 -27.75 0.04 4.69
C ASN A 48 -27.53 -1.19 5.59
N CYS A 49 -26.41 -1.25 6.31
CA CYS A 49 -26.20 -2.29 7.31
C CYS A 49 -26.93 -1.94 8.61
N PRO A 50 -27.50 -2.93 9.34
CA PRO A 50 -27.96 -2.73 10.71
C PRO A 50 -26.86 -2.14 11.61
N ASN A 51 -27.23 -1.52 12.73
CA ASN A 51 -26.26 -1.03 13.72
C ASN A 51 -25.51 -2.19 14.40
N GLY A 52 -24.23 -1.98 14.73
CA GLY A 52 -23.37 -2.97 15.40
C GLY A 52 -22.80 -4.04 14.48
N ILE A 53 -22.89 -3.87 13.16
CA ILE A 53 -22.35 -4.80 12.17
C ILE A 53 -20.90 -4.43 11.86
N LEU A 54 -20.04 -5.44 11.79
CA LEU A 54 -18.66 -5.29 11.35
C LEU A 54 -18.58 -5.37 9.82
N ALA A 55 -17.97 -4.36 9.22
CA ALA A 55 -17.73 -4.25 7.80
C ALA A 55 -16.25 -4.03 7.50
N ALA A 56 -15.62 -4.98 6.80
CA ALA A 56 -14.23 -4.88 6.39
C ALA A 56 -14.09 -4.57 4.90
N PHE A 57 -13.26 -3.59 4.58
CA PHE A 57 -12.98 -3.14 3.22
C PHE A 57 -11.49 -3.20 2.93
N ILE A 58 -11.09 -3.81 1.82
CA ILE A 58 -9.73 -3.66 1.30
C ILE A 58 -9.68 -2.37 0.49
N LEU A 59 -8.84 -1.42 0.89
CA LEU A 59 -8.71 -0.12 0.23
C LEU A 59 -7.23 0.28 0.11
N PRO A 60 -6.89 1.18 -0.83
CA PRO A 60 -5.58 1.84 -0.82
C PRO A 60 -5.32 2.56 0.52
N ASP A 61 -4.09 2.53 1.02
CA ASP A 61 -3.74 3.00 2.38
C ASP A 61 -4.29 4.38 2.73
N HIS A 62 -4.18 5.35 1.82
CA HIS A 62 -4.60 6.73 2.05
C HIS A 62 -5.96 7.05 1.43
N LYS A 63 -6.81 6.04 1.19
CA LYS A 63 -8.07 6.21 0.44
C LYS A 63 -9.00 7.21 1.11
N LEU A 64 -9.23 7.09 2.42
CA LEU A 64 -10.12 7.97 3.17
C LEU A 64 -9.57 9.41 3.27
N GLU A 65 -8.25 9.56 3.41
CA GLU A 65 -7.58 10.87 3.54
C GLU A 65 -7.62 11.68 2.24
N LYS A 66 -7.55 10.99 1.09
CA LYS A 66 -7.54 11.59 -0.25
C LYS A 66 -8.92 11.81 -0.84
N GLU A 67 -9.99 11.46 -0.13
CA GLU A 67 -11.35 11.54 -0.66
C GLU A 67 -12.07 12.84 -0.28
N LYS A 68 -13.23 13.11 -0.89
CA LYS A 68 -14.02 14.31 -0.55
C LYS A 68 -14.38 14.32 0.94
N LYS A 69 -13.87 15.34 1.65
CA LYS A 69 -14.05 15.48 3.11
C LYS A 69 -15.51 15.41 3.57
N SER A 70 -16.45 15.90 2.77
CA SER A 70 -17.88 15.85 3.08
C SER A 70 -18.43 14.43 3.14
N VAL A 71 -18.01 13.54 2.23
CA VAL A 71 -18.46 12.13 2.19
C VAL A 71 -17.85 11.36 3.36
N VAL A 72 -16.55 11.53 3.57
CA VAL A 72 -15.82 10.88 4.68
C VAL A 72 -16.43 11.27 6.04
N ARG A 73 -16.73 12.57 6.25
CA ARG A 73 -17.43 13.01 7.47
C ARG A 73 -18.84 12.43 7.63
N LYS A 74 -19.58 12.20 6.54
CA LYS A 74 -20.89 11.53 6.60
C LYS A 74 -20.75 10.08 7.05
N ILE A 75 -19.76 9.36 6.53
CA ILE A 75 -19.44 8.00 6.98
C ILE A 75 -19.17 7.99 8.48
N PHE A 76 -18.26 8.84 8.95
CA PHE A 76 -17.85 8.88 10.37
C PHE A 76 -18.89 9.45 11.34
N LYS A 77 -19.94 10.12 10.83
CA LYS A 77 -21.06 10.60 11.65
C LYS A 77 -21.93 9.44 12.16
N HIS A 78 -21.92 8.31 11.48
CA HIS A 78 -22.78 7.17 11.79
C HIS A 78 -22.03 5.84 11.91
N ASN A 79 -20.72 5.81 11.66
CA ASN A 79 -19.90 4.61 11.69
C ASN A 79 -18.53 4.91 12.30
N GLN A 80 -17.92 3.87 12.88
CA GLN A 80 -16.64 3.97 13.57
C GLN A 80 -15.64 3.08 12.85
N LEU A 81 -14.52 3.63 12.39
CA LEU A 81 -13.36 2.85 11.99
C LEU A 81 -12.67 2.39 13.27
N ILE A 82 -12.62 1.08 13.47
CA ILE A 82 -12.06 0.47 14.68
C ILE A 82 -10.67 -0.10 14.44
N GLU A 83 -10.38 -0.57 13.22
CA GLU A 83 -9.12 -1.23 12.89
C GLU A 83 -8.66 -0.90 11.46
N ILE A 84 -7.34 -0.70 11.30
CA ILE A 84 -6.65 -0.62 10.00
C ILE A 84 -5.50 -1.63 10.02
N ILE A 85 -5.58 -2.66 9.18
CA ILE A 85 -4.55 -3.69 9.06
C ILE A 85 -3.84 -3.48 7.73
N LYS A 86 -2.61 -2.97 7.75
CA LYS A 86 -1.81 -2.80 6.54
C LYS A 86 -1.39 -4.17 6.01
N LEU A 87 -1.58 -4.39 4.72
CA LEU A 87 -1.23 -5.64 4.05
C LEU A 87 0.19 -5.58 3.45
N PRO A 88 0.82 -6.74 3.20
CA PRO A 88 2.11 -6.78 2.51
C PRO A 88 2.03 -6.09 1.15
N GLU A 89 3.10 -5.39 0.76
CA GLU A 89 3.15 -4.68 -0.52
C GLU A 89 2.92 -5.59 -1.73
N ALA A 90 3.33 -6.86 -1.62
CA ALA A 90 3.18 -7.86 -2.67
C ALA A 90 1.73 -8.37 -2.83
N THR A 91 0.80 -8.00 -1.93
CA THR A 91 -0.56 -8.57 -1.92
C THR A 91 -1.33 -8.31 -3.20
N PHE A 92 -1.17 -7.12 -3.77
CA PHE A 92 -1.80 -6.74 -5.03
C PHE A 92 -0.73 -6.38 -6.06
N SER A 93 -0.76 -7.05 -7.20
CA SER A 93 0.21 -6.89 -8.30
C SER A 93 0.15 -5.52 -8.99
N GLU A 94 -0.84 -4.70 -8.68
CA GLU A 94 -1.11 -3.40 -9.33
C GLU A 94 -0.24 -2.26 -8.79
N GLY A 95 0.70 -2.55 -7.88
CA GLY A 95 1.62 -1.55 -7.32
C GLY A 95 0.96 -0.57 -6.35
N VAL A 96 -0.24 -0.88 -5.87
CA VAL A 96 -0.98 -0.08 -4.89
C VAL A 96 -0.88 -0.74 -3.53
N SER A 97 -0.32 -0.02 -2.55
CA SER A 97 -0.32 -0.48 -1.16
C SER A 97 -1.72 -0.37 -0.58
N THR A 98 -2.15 -1.43 0.10
CA THR A 98 -3.52 -1.59 0.57
C THR A 98 -3.56 -1.98 2.05
N SER A 99 -4.70 -1.68 2.66
CA SER A 99 -5.01 -2.01 4.04
C SER A 99 -6.45 -2.51 4.13
N ILE A 100 -6.72 -3.31 5.15
CA ILE A 100 -8.08 -3.71 5.55
C ILE A 100 -8.60 -2.67 6.54
N PHE A 101 -9.70 -2.01 6.20
CA PHE A 101 -10.41 -1.04 7.04
C PHE A 101 -11.63 -1.70 7.65
N VAL A 102 -11.66 -1.84 8.97
CA VAL A 102 -12.78 -2.47 9.68
C VAL A 102 -13.61 -1.40 10.36
N PHE A 103 -14.87 -1.29 9.94
CA PHE A 103 -15.86 -0.39 10.51
C PHE A 103 -16.86 -1.15 11.39
N GLU A 104 -17.30 -0.51 12.46
CA GLU A 104 -18.53 -0.83 13.20
C GLU A 104 -19.62 0.15 12.79
N THR A 105 -20.76 -0.37 12.32
CA THR A 105 -21.88 0.45 11.85
C THR A 105 -22.73 0.99 12.99
N GLY A 106 -23.38 2.14 12.78
CA GLY A 106 -24.33 2.71 13.73
C GLY A 106 -23.70 3.41 14.94
N LYS A 107 -22.38 3.51 15.00
CA LYS A 107 -21.63 4.17 16.09
C LYS A 107 -20.72 5.25 15.50
N PRO A 108 -20.83 6.53 15.88
CA PRO A 108 -19.96 7.59 15.35
C PRO A 108 -18.50 7.43 15.81
N GLN A 109 -17.54 7.99 15.04
CA GLN A 109 -16.11 7.92 15.39
C GLN A 109 -15.77 8.61 16.71
N ASN A 110 -16.35 9.79 16.97
CA ASN A 110 -16.16 10.58 18.20
C ASN A 110 -14.70 10.74 18.71
N ASN A 111 -13.71 10.81 17.80
CA ASN A 111 -12.28 10.86 18.12
C ASN A 111 -11.73 9.64 18.88
N GLU A 112 -12.47 8.52 18.88
CA GLU A 112 -11.98 7.23 19.36
C GLU A 112 -10.76 6.80 18.55
N GLU A 113 -9.79 6.20 19.24
CA GLU A 113 -8.58 5.71 18.63
C GLU A 113 -8.84 4.50 17.73
N ILE A 114 -8.05 4.41 16.68
CA ILE A 114 -8.08 3.33 15.70
C ILE A 114 -6.90 2.41 16.02
N PHE A 115 -7.18 1.12 16.20
CA PHE A 115 -6.13 0.12 16.30
C PHE A 115 -5.51 -0.10 14.92
N THR A 116 -4.19 -0.10 14.83
CA THR A 116 -3.49 -0.36 13.57
C THR A 116 -2.34 -1.34 13.76
N CYS A 117 -2.09 -2.18 12.76
CA CYS A 117 -0.92 -3.05 12.69
C CYS A 117 -0.52 -3.26 11.23
N TYR A 118 0.67 -3.81 11.01
CA TYR A 118 1.20 -4.08 9.69
C TYR A 118 1.59 -5.54 9.54
N ILE A 119 0.85 -6.25 8.70
CA ILE A 119 1.25 -7.56 8.18
C ILE A 119 2.31 -7.28 7.11
N ASP A 120 3.59 -7.35 7.48
CA ASP A 120 4.70 -7.09 6.58
C ASP A 120 5.00 -8.28 5.66
N TYR A 121 4.74 -9.50 6.13
CA TYR A 121 4.95 -10.74 5.40
C TYR A 121 3.82 -11.75 5.65
N ASP A 122 3.32 -12.34 4.57
CA ASP A 122 2.24 -13.34 4.58
C ASP A 122 2.68 -14.75 4.14
N GLY A 123 3.96 -14.97 3.82
CA GLY A 123 4.42 -16.29 3.39
C GLY A 123 4.17 -16.64 1.92
N LEU A 124 3.31 -15.89 1.22
CA LEU A 124 2.86 -16.25 -0.13
C LEU A 124 3.83 -15.74 -1.21
N GLU A 125 4.15 -16.62 -2.16
CA GLU A 125 5.06 -16.32 -3.28
C GLU A 125 4.32 -16.34 -4.62
N THR A 126 4.74 -15.48 -5.55
CA THR A 126 4.12 -15.39 -6.88
C THR A 126 4.55 -16.55 -7.76
N VAL A 127 3.59 -17.37 -8.16
CA VAL A 127 3.76 -18.45 -9.14
C VAL A 127 3.29 -17.94 -10.51
N LYS A 128 4.14 -18.09 -11.53
CA LYS A 128 3.86 -17.64 -12.89
C LYS A 128 2.51 -18.19 -13.38
N ASN A 129 1.63 -17.28 -13.82
CA ASN A 129 0.28 -17.55 -14.31
C ASN A 129 -0.70 -18.17 -13.29
N GLN A 130 -0.35 -18.27 -12.01
CA GLN A 130 -1.23 -18.84 -10.98
C GLN A 130 -1.43 -17.93 -9.76
N GLY A 131 -0.86 -16.73 -9.78
CA GLY A 131 -0.99 -15.78 -8.68
C GLY A 131 -0.13 -16.15 -7.48
N ARG A 132 -0.50 -15.66 -6.31
CA ARG A 132 0.27 -15.85 -5.06
C ARG A 132 -0.20 -17.11 -4.34
N GLN A 133 0.75 -17.95 -3.93
CA GLN A 133 0.47 -19.25 -3.32
C GLN A 133 1.42 -19.52 -2.15
N ASP A 134 0.95 -20.35 -1.22
CA ASP A 134 1.77 -20.87 -0.14
C ASP A 134 2.56 -22.10 -0.59
N ILE A 135 3.62 -21.88 -1.35
CA ILE A 135 4.45 -22.98 -1.89
C ILE A 135 5.41 -23.59 -0.85
N LYS A 136 5.50 -23.00 0.34
CA LYS A 136 6.43 -23.41 1.41
C LYS A 136 5.70 -23.80 2.70
N ASP A 137 4.38 -23.98 2.64
CA ASP A 137 3.51 -24.32 3.77
C ASP A 137 3.73 -23.42 5.00
N ARG A 138 3.94 -22.12 4.77
CA ARG A 138 4.22 -21.12 5.81
C ARG A 138 2.96 -20.42 6.31
N TRP A 139 1.92 -20.35 5.49
CA TRP A 139 0.72 -19.53 5.72
C TRP A 139 0.07 -19.85 7.06
N GLY A 140 -0.15 -21.12 7.38
CA GLY A 140 -0.86 -21.50 8.62
C GLY A 140 -0.22 -20.91 9.88
N SER A 141 1.11 -20.95 9.99
CA SER A 141 1.82 -20.39 11.15
C SER A 141 1.77 -18.85 11.20
N ILE A 142 1.80 -18.20 10.03
CA ILE A 142 1.74 -16.75 9.89
C ILE A 142 0.32 -16.25 10.17
N GLU A 143 -0.69 -16.96 9.67
CA GLU A 143 -2.11 -16.72 9.94
C GLU A 143 -2.40 -16.79 11.44
N ASP A 144 -1.98 -17.87 12.11
CA ASP A 144 -2.17 -18.04 13.55
C ASP A 144 -1.50 -16.92 14.36
N TYR A 145 -0.31 -16.50 13.93
CA TYR A 145 0.40 -15.36 14.52
C TYR A 145 -0.43 -14.08 14.41
N TRP A 146 -0.83 -13.69 13.20
CA TRP A 146 -1.54 -12.43 12.96
C TRP A 146 -2.95 -12.42 13.54
N ILE A 147 -3.69 -13.53 13.46
CA ILE A 147 -4.99 -13.68 14.13
C ILE A 147 -4.84 -13.43 15.63
N ARG A 148 -3.81 -13.99 16.27
CA ARG A 148 -3.55 -13.76 17.69
C ARG A 148 -3.23 -12.29 17.98
N VAL A 149 -2.34 -11.68 17.20
CA VAL A 149 -1.92 -10.28 17.36
C VAL A 149 -3.11 -9.34 17.23
N ILE A 150 -3.92 -9.49 16.17
CA ILE A 150 -5.09 -8.65 15.90
C ILE A 150 -6.17 -8.84 16.96
N LYS A 151 -6.48 -10.10 17.35
CA LYS A 151 -7.48 -10.38 18.40
C LYS A 151 -7.07 -9.83 19.76
N LYS A 152 -5.79 -9.96 20.13
CA LYS A 152 -5.27 -9.47 21.43
C LYS A 152 -4.89 -8.00 21.40
N LYS A 153 -4.85 -7.37 20.22
CA LYS A 153 -4.36 -6.01 19.98
C LYS A 153 -2.99 -5.75 20.64
N SER A 154 -2.13 -6.76 20.65
CA SER A 154 -0.82 -6.75 21.32
C SER A 154 0.10 -7.85 20.78
N GLY A 155 1.38 -7.75 21.10
CA GLY A 155 2.37 -8.80 20.80
C GLY A 155 3.09 -8.65 19.46
N ASP A 156 3.04 -7.48 18.84
CA ASP A 156 3.80 -7.14 17.64
C ASP A 156 4.24 -5.66 17.67
N ASP A 157 5.46 -5.39 17.22
CA ASP A 157 6.08 -4.05 17.28
C ASP A 157 5.50 -3.07 16.26
N SER A 158 4.78 -3.56 15.24
CA SER A 158 4.05 -2.73 14.28
C SER A 158 2.80 -2.08 14.86
N ILE A 159 2.31 -2.54 16.02
CA ILE A 159 1.05 -2.03 16.57
C ILE A 159 1.16 -0.53 16.89
N ARG A 160 0.19 0.24 16.40
CA ARG A 160 0.03 1.66 16.72
C ARG A 160 -1.43 1.97 16.97
N TRP A 161 -1.70 2.78 17.99
CA TRP A 161 -3.02 3.38 18.21
C TRP A 161 -2.99 4.79 17.64
N VAL A 162 -3.93 5.09 16.74
CA VAL A 162 -3.96 6.34 15.99
C VAL A 162 -5.23 7.10 16.31
N LYS A 163 -5.08 8.37 16.69
CA LYS A 163 -6.22 9.27 16.88
C LYS A 163 -6.53 10.00 15.57
N PRO A 164 -7.73 9.80 14.97
CA PRO A 164 -8.08 10.45 13.72
C PRO A 164 -8.42 11.94 13.91
N ASP A 165 -8.03 12.77 12.94
CA ASP A 165 -8.47 14.16 12.82
C ASP A 165 -9.34 14.30 11.55
N LEU A 166 -10.66 14.33 11.74
CA LEU A 166 -11.65 14.44 10.65
C LEU A 166 -11.77 15.86 10.07
N GLN A 167 -11.11 16.86 10.64
CA GLN A 167 -11.03 18.20 10.02
C GLN A 167 -9.86 18.24 9.04
N LYS A 168 -8.69 17.74 9.45
CA LYS A 168 -7.48 17.67 8.64
C LYS A 168 -7.46 16.48 7.68
N MET A 169 -8.28 15.45 7.91
CA MET A 169 -8.26 14.16 7.22
C MET A 169 -6.91 13.46 7.36
N THR A 170 -6.47 13.30 8.61
CA THR A 170 -5.21 12.64 8.96
C THR A 170 -5.47 11.56 10.00
N GLY A 171 -4.60 10.55 10.04
CA GLY A 171 -4.74 9.43 10.98
C GLY A 171 -5.84 8.45 10.56
N LEU A 172 -6.10 8.34 9.25
CA LEU A 172 -7.03 7.38 8.67
C LEU A 172 -6.29 6.36 7.79
N SER A 173 -5.04 6.07 8.14
CA SER A 173 -4.13 5.12 7.49
C SER A 173 -3.15 4.56 8.52
N TYR A 174 -2.49 3.43 8.21
CA TYR A 174 -1.41 2.92 9.06
C TYR A 174 -0.21 3.88 9.03
N PRO A 175 0.32 4.34 10.18
CA PRO A 175 1.42 5.29 10.23
C PRO A 175 2.75 4.56 10.00
N MET A 176 3.09 4.37 8.72
CA MET A 176 4.35 3.75 8.32
C MET A 176 5.52 4.57 8.89
N PRO A 177 6.51 3.95 9.56
CA PRO A 177 7.69 4.65 10.02
C PRO A 177 8.38 5.32 8.83
N GLU A 178 8.71 6.60 8.95
CA GLU A 178 9.49 7.29 7.93
C GLU A 178 10.86 6.61 7.82
N LYS A 179 11.15 6.02 6.66
CA LYS A 179 12.51 5.55 6.38
C LYS A 179 13.40 6.79 6.36
N PRO A 180 14.46 6.86 7.18
CA PRO A 180 15.35 8.00 7.18
C PRO A 180 15.91 8.19 5.76
N LEU A 181 15.80 9.39 5.23
CA LEU A 181 16.44 9.75 3.97
C LEU A 181 17.96 9.79 4.22
N ILE A 182 18.65 8.73 3.84
CA ILE A 182 20.11 8.69 3.88
C ILE A 182 20.59 9.24 2.53
N LEU A 183 20.90 10.55 2.49
CA LEU A 183 21.62 11.14 1.37
C LEU A 183 23.11 10.83 1.53
N SER A 184 23.69 10.10 0.59
CA SER A 184 25.12 9.90 0.55
C SER A 184 25.82 11.00 -0.24
N GLU A 185 27.12 11.21 0.00
CA GLU A 185 27.94 12.10 -0.84
C GLU A 185 27.96 11.63 -2.30
N GLU A 186 27.92 10.31 -2.53
CA GLU A 186 27.84 9.72 -3.87
C GLU A 186 26.57 10.16 -4.62
N ASP A 187 25.42 10.21 -3.94
CA ASP A 187 24.16 10.67 -4.54
C ASP A 187 24.26 12.15 -4.96
N PHE A 188 24.90 12.98 -4.13
CA PHE A 188 25.14 14.39 -4.44
C PHE A 188 26.08 14.57 -5.64
N ILE A 189 27.22 13.85 -5.65
CA ILE A 189 28.19 13.88 -6.75
C ILE A 189 27.51 13.42 -8.05
N ARG A 190 26.71 12.36 -8.00
CA ARG A 190 25.96 11.87 -9.16
C ARG A 190 25.05 12.96 -9.73
N THR A 191 24.23 13.59 -8.88
CA THR A 191 23.35 14.68 -9.33
C THR A 191 24.13 15.87 -9.93
N LEU A 192 25.26 16.25 -9.32
CA LEU A 192 26.10 17.32 -9.84
C LEU A 192 26.72 16.96 -11.20
N MET A 193 27.20 15.74 -11.35
CA MET A 193 27.77 15.22 -12.59
C MET A 193 26.73 15.17 -13.70
N ASP A 194 25.53 14.65 -13.42
CA ASP A 194 24.41 14.60 -14.37
C ASP A 194 24.03 16.01 -14.85
N PHE A 195 23.94 16.98 -13.93
CA PHE A 195 23.66 18.38 -14.25
C PHE A 195 24.76 19.03 -15.10
N GLN A 196 26.04 18.75 -14.79
CA GLN A 196 27.15 19.29 -15.54
C GLN A 196 27.25 18.68 -16.94
N MET A 197 27.00 17.37 -17.08
CA MET A 197 26.92 16.70 -18.38
C MET A 197 25.79 17.28 -19.23
N TYR A 198 24.62 17.53 -18.64
CA TYR A 198 23.52 18.20 -19.32
C TYR A 198 23.92 19.60 -19.81
N LYS A 199 24.55 20.43 -18.96
CA LYS A 199 25.03 21.77 -19.34
C LYS A 199 26.04 21.75 -20.49
N GLN A 200 26.92 20.76 -20.50
CA GLN A 200 27.96 20.60 -21.52
C GLN A 200 27.46 19.84 -22.77
N ASN A 201 26.16 19.50 -22.81
CA ASN A 201 25.54 18.72 -23.88
C ASN A 201 26.27 17.37 -24.12
N ILE A 202 26.77 16.77 -23.05
CA ILE A 202 27.41 15.45 -23.06
C ILE A 202 26.31 14.39 -22.96
N ASP A 203 26.27 13.49 -23.93
CA ASP A 203 25.41 12.31 -23.86
C ASP A 203 25.95 11.35 -22.79
N TYR A 204 25.26 11.32 -21.65
CA TYR A 204 25.59 10.45 -20.51
C TYR A 204 25.69 8.98 -20.92
N LYS A 205 24.77 8.50 -21.76
CA LYS A 205 24.72 7.08 -22.14
C LYS A 205 25.95 6.72 -22.97
N HIS A 206 26.24 7.53 -23.98
CA HIS A 206 27.43 7.36 -24.82
C HIS A 206 28.74 7.49 -24.03
N PHE A 207 28.81 8.49 -23.13
CA PHE A 207 29.97 8.70 -22.29
C PHE A 207 30.21 7.51 -21.35
N LYS A 208 29.16 7.02 -20.69
CA LYS A 208 29.21 5.85 -19.81
C LYS A 208 29.65 4.60 -20.56
N GLU A 209 29.09 4.35 -21.75
CA GLU A 209 29.46 3.21 -22.59
C GLU A 209 30.94 3.30 -23.01
N LYS A 210 31.41 4.47 -23.46
CA LYS A 210 32.82 4.69 -23.78
C LYS A 210 33.74 4.45 -22.59
N ILE A 211 33.47 5.04 -21.44
CA ILE A 211 34.28 4.85 -20.23
C ILE A 211 34.28 3.38 -19.81
N SER A 212 33.13 2.71 -19.82
CA SER A 212 33.04 1.29 -19.47
C SER A 212 33.87 0.42 -20.42
N ASN A 213 33.78 0.67 -21.73
CA ASN A 213 34.56 -0.05 -22.72
C ASN A 213 36.08 0.19 -22.54
N VAL A 214 36.50 1.43 -22.30
CA VAL A 214 37.91 1.73 -22.04
C VAL A 214 38.37 1.02 -20.77
N VAL A 215 37.62 1.12 -19.67
CA VAL A 215 37.96 0.46 -18.40
C VAL A 215 38.09 -1.06 -18.56
N LEU A 216 37.15 -1.69 -19.27
CA LEU A 216 37.09 -3.15 -19.42
C LEU A 216 38.14 -3.72 -20.40
N TYR A 217 38.41 -3.02 -21.51
CA TYR A 217 39.17 -3.60 -22.62
C TYR A 217 40.55 -2.95 -22.86
N SER A 218 40.74 -1.69 -22.47
CA SER A 218 42.00 -0.96 -22.69
C SER A 218 42.63 -0.41 -21.42
N GLY A 219 41.93 -0.47 -20.29
CA GLY A 219 42.41 -0.08 -18.98
C GLY A 219 43.43 -1.09 -18.46
N LYS A 220 44.52 -0.58 -17.88
CA LYS A 220 45.42 -1.42 -17.08
C LYS A 220 44.91 -1.43 -15.64
N VAL A 221 44.58 -2.61 -15.15
CA VAL A 221 44.14 -2.81 -13.77
C VAL A 221 45.32 -3.34 -12.96
N SER A 222 45.60 -2.70 -11.84
CA SER A 222 46.56 -3.15 -10.82
C SER A 222 45.94 -3.01 -9.45
N SER A 223 46.37 -3.82 -8.48
CA SER A 223 45.84 -3.77 -7.11
C SER A 223 46.96 -3.85 -6.09
N ASP A 224 46.75 -3.26 -4.93
CA ASP A 224 47.53 -3.50 -3.72
C ASP A 224 46.66 -4.18 -2.65
N GLU A 225 47.14 -4.24 -1.39
CA GLU A 225 46.44 -4.90 -0.28
C GLU A 225 45.09 -4.25 0.09
N SER A 226 44.82 -3.01 -0.32
CA SER A 226 43.63 -2.24 0.09
C SER A 226 42.85 -1.60 -1.06
N SER A 227 43.45 -1.47 -2.24
CA SER A 227 42.96 -0.62 -3.32
C SER A 227 43.15 -1.24 -4.70
N VAL A 228 42.22 -0.90 -5.61
CA VAL A 228 42.31 -1.22 -7.03
C VAL A 228 42.53 0.07 -7.81
N TYR A 229 43.53 0.04 -8.69
CA TYR A 229 43.91 1.14 -9.57
C TYR A 229 43.57 0.80 -11.00
N ILE A 230 42.89 1.73 -11.67
CA ILE A 230 42.56 1.63 -13.09
C ILE A 230 43.30 2.76 -13.80
N LYS A 231 44.29 2.40 -14.62
CA LYS A 231 45.03 3.35 -15.44
C LYS A 231 44.44 3.38 -16.85
N LEU A 232 43.83 4.49 -17.21
CA LEU A 232 43.31 4.76 -18.55
C LEU A 232 44.38 5.49 -19.36
N THR A 233 44.79 4.93 -20.50
CA THR A 233 45.66 5.60 -21.47
C THR A 233 44.82 6.38 -22.46
N LYS A 234 45.05 7.69 -22.58
CA LYS A 234 44.48 8.50 -23.66
C LYS A 234 45.01 7.93 -24.99
N GLY A 235 44.14 7.47 -25.88
CA GLY A 235 44.56 7.00 -27.20
C GLY A 235 45.33 8.07 -27.96
N ASP A 236 46.37 7.67 -28.69
CA ASP A 236 47.13 8.57 -29.56
C ASP A 236 46.18 9.25 -30.56
N THR A 237 46.32 10.57 -30.68
CA THR A 237 45.82 11.31 -31.83
C THR A 237 46.70 10.95 -33.03
N GLY A 238 46.44 9.79 -33.63
CA GLY A 238 46.96 9.45 -34.95
C GLY A 238 46.26 10.32 -35.97
N ASN A 239 47.02 11.23 -36.60
CA ASN A 239 46.65 11.89 -37.83
C ASN A 239 46.31 10.84 -38.90
N ASP A 240 45.19 11.03 -39.58
CA ASP A 240 45.08 10.83 -41.03
C ASP A 240 44.71 12.19 -41.64
#